data_AF-A0A949ZZJ2-F1
#
_entry.id   AF-A0A949ZZJ2-F1
#
_cell.length_a   1.000
_cell.length_b   1.000
_cell.length_c   1.000
_cell.angle_alpha   90.00
_cell.angle_beta   90.00
_cell.angle_gamma   90.00
#
_symmetry.space_group_name_H-M   'P 1'
#
loop_
_entity.id
_entity.type
_entity.pdbx_description
1 polymer ?
#
loop_
_entity_poly.entity_id
_entity_poly.type
_entity_poly.pdbx_seq_one_letter_code
_entity_poly.pdbx_strand_id
1 'polypeptide(L)'
;WLHRHGLLAGIYTDAGKSGCHGQGVGSLGHYRQDAGSFAAWGFDAVKVDFCGAGQAGLEPRPAYERFAKALENNSSHRRMIVNVCNFWVPGQINGTLPTLANSAYANYRWAPRIAQSWRTDTDIGFTRDVQFINVLRNLDHDAAQPTAAGPGHWNDPDYLGPELGMTSSEAQAQFSMWAILAAPLILGSDPRALSAETIGMLENRQVIAVDQDPLGLQGTVVDQQGSGQVWSKPLAGGAAAVALLNRGSVPLTITTTAGQAGLRSAAKYKVHDLWSGARSSTSGEISALVPPDSVVLYRVTPERG
;
A
#
# COMPACT_ATOMS: atom_id res chain seq x y z
N TRP A 1 25.10 0.80 11.72
CA TRP A 1 24.99 -0.68 11.76
C TRP A 1 24.12 -1.17 10.60
N LEU A 2 22.92 -0.61 10.41
CA LEU A 2 21.97 -0.96 9.32
C LEU A 2 22.63 -0.99 7.93
N HIS A 3 23.27 0.10 7.50
CA HIS A 3 23.90 0.16 6.16
C HIS A 3 24.99 -0.90 5.94
N ARG A 4 25.76 -1.26 6.99
CA ARG A 4 26.78 -2.31 6.89
C ARG A 4 26.20 -3.70 6.68
N HIS A 5 24.89 -3.87 6.90
CA HIS A 5 24.14 -5.11 6.67
C HIS A 5 23.19 -4.98 5.47
N GLY A 6 23.39 -3.98 4.60
CA GLY A 6 22.59 -3.81 3.39
C GLY A 6 21.18 -3.25 3.61
N LEU A 7 20.86 -2.78 4.83
CA LEU A 7 19.58 -2.17 5.15
C LEU A 7 19.64 -0.64 5.00
N LEU A 8 18.53 -0.06 4.57
CA LEU A 8 18.29 1.39 4.63
C LEU A 8 17.67 1.79 5.98
N ALA A 9 17.86 3.03 6.38
CA ALA A 9 17.34 3.58 7.63
C ALA A 9 16.24 4.61 7.37
N GLY A 10 15.07 4.47 8.00
CA GLY A 10 13.99 5.45 7.98
C GLY A 10 13.87 6.23 9.29
N ILE A 11 13.44 7.50 9.22
CA ILE A 11 13.07 8.33 10.37
C ILE A 11 11.64 8.86 10.22
N TYR A 12 11.06 9.32 11.33
CA TYR A 12 9.73 9.90 11.42
C TYR A 12 9.81 11.36 11.90
N THR A 13 8.92 12.20 11.40
CA THR A 13 8.64 13.55 11.90
C THR A 13 7.22 13.95 11.49
N ASP A 14 6.76 15.15 11.87
CA ASP A 14 5.51 15.77 11.46
C ASP A 14 5.79 17.10 10.72
N ALA A 15 4.94 17.46 9.77
CA ALA A 15 5.01 18.75 9.08
C ALA A 15 4.66 19.94 10.00
N GLY A 16 4.11 19.71 11.20
CA GLY A 16 3.75 20.67 12.23
C GLY A 16 4.86 20.89 13.27
N LYS A 17 4.58 21.66 14.32
CA LYS A 17 5.53 21.85 15.46
C LYS A 17 5.50 20.66 16.43
N SER A 18 4.34 20.02 16.52
CA SER A 18 4.09 18.82 17.32
C SER A 18 3.85 17.65 16.36
N GLY A 19 4.06 16.42 16.82
CA GLY A 19 3.62 15.23 16.12
C GLY A 19 2.35 14.65 16.73
N CYS A 20 1.90 13.49 16.26
CA CYS A 20 0.77 12.77 16.85
C CYS A 20 0.99 12.39 18.32
N HIS A 21 2.25 12.25 18.75
CA HIS A 21 2.64 11.77 20.07
C HIS A 21 3.09 12.87 21.04
N GLY A 22 2.85 14.14 20.71
CA GLY A 22 3.11 15.28 21.61
C GLY A 22 4.03 16.35 21.04
N GLN A 23 4.38 17.31 21.91
CA GLN A 23 5.16 18.49 21.54
C GLN A 23 6.62 18.16 21.22
N GLY A 24 7.21 18.91 20.28
CA GLY A 24 8.64 18.82 19.95
C GLY A 24 9.02 17.67 19.01
N VAL A 25 8.04 16.92 18.48
CA VAL A 25 8.26 15.80 17.54
C VAL A 25 8.10 16.23 16.06
N GLY A 26 7.67 17.48 15.82
CA GLY A 26 7.46 18.01 14.47
C GLY A 26 8.55 18.99 14.01
N SER A 27 8.66 19.17 12.69
CA SER A 27 9.74 19.94 12.06
C SER A 27 9.34 21.37 11.64
N LEU A 28 8.12 21.83 11.90
CA LEU A 28 7.68 23.17 11.46
C LEU A 28 8.53 24.28 12.11
N GLY A 29 9.16 25.10 11.26
CA GLY A 29 10.13 26.13 11.68
C GLY A 29 11.58 25.65 11.60
N HIS A 30 11.81 24.34 11.50
CA HIS A 30 13.12 23.69 11.50
C HIS A 30 13.39 22.81 10.27
N TYR A 31 12.51 22.76 9.26
CA TYR A 31 12.64 21.87 8.09
C TYR A 31 14.05 21.78 7.48
N ARG A 32 14.76 22.91 7.29
CA ARG A 32 16.15 22.89 6.76
C ARG A 32 17.15 22.28 7.74
N GLN A 33 17.03 22.61 9.03
CA GLN A 33 17.88 22.08 10.08
C GLN A 33 17.67 20.57 10.23
N ASP A 34 16.42 20.13 10.27
CA ASP A 34 16.05 18.73 10.45
C ASP A 34 16.45 17.90 9.23
N ALA A 35 16.17 18.39 8.01
CA ALA A 35 16.62 17.75 6.78
C ALA A 35 18.15 17.58 6.73
N GLY A 36 18.90 18.62 7.11
CA GLY A 36 20.36 18.54 7.24
C GLY A 36 20.81 17.51 8.28
N SER A 37 20.11 17.43 9.41
CA SER A 37 20.41 16.49 10.49
C SER A 37 20.12 15.05 10.07
N PHE A 38 18.95 14.78 9.47
CA PHE A 38 18.59 13.45 8.97
C PHE A 38 19.61 12.94 7.95
N ALA A 39 20.04 13.82 7.05
CA ALA A 39 21.02 13.50 6.04
C ALA A 39 22.42 13.25 6.64
N ALA A 40 22.84 14.05 7.62
CA ALA A 40 24.10 13.87 8.34
C ALA A 40 24.13 12.59 9.19
N TRP A 41 22.99 12.19 9.76
CA TRP A 41 22.83 10.92 10.48
C TRP A 41 22.74 9.71 9.53
N GLY A 42 22.60 9.94 8.23
CA GLY A 42 22.59 8.91 7.21
C GLY A 42 21.23 8.25 6.99
N PHE A 43 20.11 8.89 7.36
CA PHE A 43 18.79 8.37 7.02
C PHE A 43 18.55 8.36 5.51
N ASP A 44 17.83 7.35 5.04
CA ASP A 44 17.52 7.08 3.63
C ASP A 44 16.04 7.29 3.32
N ALA A 45 15.19 7.39 4.35
CA ALA A 45 13.76 7.60 4.22
C ALA A 45 13.24 8.48 5.35
N VAL A 46 12.20 9.27 5.05
CA VAL A 46 11.50 10.12 6.02
C VAL A 46 10.00 9.92 5.85
N LYS A 47 9.33 9.42 6.89
CA LYS A 47 7.88 9.50 7.03
C LYS A 47 7.54 10.86 7.65
N VAL A 48 6.76 11.66 6.94
CA VAL A 48 6.36 12.99 7.37
C VAL A 48 4.87 12.98 7.65
N ASP A 49 4.51 13.09 8.91
CA ASP A 49 3.13 13.08 9.41
C ASP A 49 2.44 14.45 9.32
N PHE A 50 1.15 14.48 9.61
CA PHE A 50 0.33 15.68 9.53
C PHE A 50 -0.58 15.93 10.73
N CYS A 51 -0.37 15.29 11.88
CA CYS A 51 -1.15 15.53 13.09
C CYS A 51 -1.03 16.98 13.57
N GLY A 52 0.19 17.42 13.88
CA GLY A 52 0.40 18.76 14.43
C GLY A 52 0.14 19.84 13.39
N ALA A 53 0.48 19.59 12.12
CA ALA A 53 0.18 20.49 11.02
C ALA A 53 -1.33 20.65 10.80
N GLY A 54 -2.07 19.54 10.78
CA GLY A 54 -3.52 19.53 10.60
C GLY A 54 -4.25 20.22 11.75
N GLN A 55 -3.87 19.95 12.99
CA GLN A 55 -4.41 20.64 14.18
C GLN A 55 -4.10 22.14 14.18
N ALA A 56 -2.97 22.55 13.61
CA ALA A 56 -2.60 23.95 13.42
C ALA A 56 -3.28 24.61 12.20
N GLY A 57 -4.15 23.88 11.47
CA GLY A 57 -4.87 24.41 10.31
C GLY A 57 -4.00 24.64 9.08
N LEU A 58 -2.83 23.98 8.98
CA LEU A 58 -1.99 24.08 7.80
C LEU A 58 -2.60 23.32 6.62
N GLU A 59 -2.44 23.88 5.43
CA GLU A 59 -2.72 23.14 4.20
C GLU A 59 -1.61 22.12 3.92
N PRO A 60 -1.96 20.88 3.54
CA PRO A 60 -0.99 19.80 3.35
C PRO A 60 -0.01 20.11 2.23
N ARG A 61 -0.51 20.40 1.02
CA ARG A 61 0.35 20.59 -0.16
C ARG A 61 1.47 21.62 0.09
N PRO A 62 1.20 22.87 0.52
CA PRO A 62 2.27 23.83 0.78
C PRO A 62 3.24 23.40 1.89
N ALA A 63 2.75 22.72 2.94
CA ALA A 63 3.60 22.25 4.03
C ALA A 63 4.56 21.14 3.55
N TYR A 64 4.05 20.14 2.84
CA TYR A 64 4.86 19.07 2.27
C TYR A 64 5.81 19.56 1.17
N GLU A 65 5.38 20.45 0.27
CA GLU A 65 6.26 21.02 -0.76
C GLU A 65 7.46 21.75 -0.13
N ARG A 66 7.24 22.51 0.95
CA ARG A 66 8.33 23.17 1.69
C ARG A 66 9.28 22.18 2.33
N PHE A 67 8.77 21.10 2.91
CA PHE A 67 9.63 20.13 3.58
C PHE A 67 10.37 19.23 2.58
N ALA A 68 9.70 18.74 1.55
CA ALA A 68 10.33 18.01 0.45
C ALA A 68 11.47 18.81 -0.18
N LYS A 69 11.28 20.12 -0.41
CA LYS A 69 12.35 21.01 -0.87
C LYS A 69 13.52 21.09 0.13
N ALA A 70 13.26 21.11 1.43
CA ALA A 70 14.33 21.11 2.43
C ALA A 70 15.10 19.76 2.44
N LEU A 71 14.39 18.64 2.26
CA LEU A 71 15.00 17.31 2.12
C LEU A 71 15.85 17.22 0.85
N GLU A 72 15.39 17.73 -0.28
CA GLU A 72 16.16 17.76 -1.54
C GLU A 72 17.43 18.63 -1.41
N ASN A 73 17.33 19.75 -0.68
CA ASN A 73 18.42 20.72 -0.50
C ASN A 73 19.16 20.51 0.84
N ASN A 74 19.15 19.30 1.40
CA ASN A 74 19.91 19.01 2.62
C ASN A 74 21.41 19.21 2.38
N SER A 75 22.14 19.54 3.45
CA SER A 75 23.54 19.96 3.39
C SER A 75 24.52 18.90 2.87
N SER A 76 24.16 17.61 2.91
CA SER A 76 25.01 16.53 2.39
C SER A 76 24.56 15.98 1.04
N HIS A 77 23.52 16.58 0.42
CA HIS A 77 22.89 16.12 -0.82
C HIS A 77 22.48 14.64 -0.81
N ARG A 78 22.21 14.08 0.38
CA ARG A 78 21.75 12.69 0.52
C ARG A 78 20.33 12.58 0.00
N ARG A 79 20.11 11.71 -0.99
CA ARG A 79 18.75 11.39 -1.43
C ARG A 79 18.02 10.61 -0.34
N MET A 80 16.79 11.02 -0.02
CA MET A 80 15.92 10.37 0.95
C MET A 80 14.56 10.09 0.30
N ILE A 81 14.02 8.90 0.52
CA ILE A 81 12.65 8.50 0.18
C ILE A 81 11.69 9.30 1.06
N VAL A 82 10.68 9.92 0.46
CA VAL A 82 9.67 10.68 1.20
C VAL A 82 8.35 9.91 1.19
N ASN A 83 7.83 9.63 2.39
CA ASN A 83 6.47 9.13 2.61
C ASN A 83 5.62 10.26 3.20
N VAL A 84 4.62 10.69 2.44
CA VAL A 84 3.62 11.69 2.86
C VAL A 84 2.56 10.98 3.70
N CYS A 85 2.49 11.32 4.98
CA CYS A 85 1.51 10.76 5.91
C CYS A 85 0.47 11.82 6.29
N ASN A 86 -0.20 12.38 5.28
CA ASN A 86 -1.45 13.10 5.47
C ASN A 86 -2.60 12.10 5.45
N PHE A 87 -2.99 11.63 6.63
CA PHE A 87 -4.01 10.60 6.81
C PHE A 87 -5.40 11.16 7.14
N TRP A 88 -5.53 12.49 7.30
CA TRP A 88 -6.78 13.11 7.71
C TRP A 88 -7.89 12.94 6.68
N VAL A 89 -9.08 12.57 7.11
CA VAL A 89 -10.28 12.47 6.27
C VAL A 89 -11.20 13.68 6.46
N PRO A 90 -12.12 13.96 5.51
CA PRO A 90 -12.96 15.15 5.60
C PRO A 90 -13.73 15.25 6.91
N GLY A 91 -13.68 16.41 7.55
CA GLY A 91 -14.42 16.69 8.79
C GLY A 91 -13.87 16.03 10.07
N GLN A 92 -12.73 15.32 10.01
CA GLN A 92 -12.17 14.61 11.15
C GLN A 92 -11.68 15.54 12.28
N ILE A 93 -11.27 16.77 11.96
CA ILE A 93 -10.85 17.82 12.89
C ILE A 93 -12.03 18.75 13.15
N ASN A 94 -12.50 18.76 14.39
CA ASN A 94 -13.60 19.63 14.87
C ASN A 94 -14.87 19.57 14.01
N GLY A 95 -15.12 18.46 13.32
CA GLY A 95 -16.30 18.25 12.47
C GLY A 95 -16.28 18.99 11.12
N THR A 96 -15.21 19.72 10.78
CA THR A 96 -15.21 20.62 9.61
C THR A 96 -13.96 20.53 8.75
N LEU A 97 -12.81 20.19 9.33
CA LEU A 97 -11.52 20.14 8.64
C LEU A 97 -10.94 18.73 8.64
N PRO A 98 -9.99 18.41 7.74
CA PRO A 98 -9.75 19.11 6.49
C PRO A 98 -10.96 19.06 5.55
N THR A 99 -10.96 19.89 4.51
CA THR A 99 -11.88 19.73 3.37
C THR A 99 -11.47 18.52 2.54
N LEU A 100 -12.33 18.05 1.63
CA LEU A 100 -11.97 16.99 0.67
C LEU A 100 -10.70 17.31 -0.13
N ALA A 101 -10.45 18.58 -0.46
CA ALA A 101 -9.26 18.98 -1.21
C ALA A 101 -7.96 18.85 -0.40
N ASN A 102 -8.04 18.86 0.93
CA ASN A 102 -6.92 18.79 1.86
C ASN A 102 -6.85 17.45 2.63
N SER A 103 -7.77 16.51 2.35
CA SER A 103 -7.77 15.20 2.99
C SER A 103 -6.83 14.22 2.29
N ALA A 104 -6.62 13.06 2.93
CA ALA A 104 -5.85 11.94 2.38
C ALA A 104 -6.31 11.54 0.97
N TYR A 105 -7.63 11.61 0.73
CA TYR A 105 -8.28 11.28 -0.54
C TYR A 105 -7.83 12.16 -1.72
N ALA A 106 -7.19 13.31 -1.45
CA ALA A 106 -6.71 14.23 -2.48
C ALA A 106 -5.18 14.28 -2.61
N ASN A 107 -4.43 13.50 -1.80
CA ASN A 107 -2.96 13.49 -1.83
C ASN A 107 -2.41 13.18 -3.23
N TYR A 108 -3.06 12.27 -3.97
CA TYR A 108 -2.68 11.87 -5.33
C TYR A 108 -2.52 13.05 -6.32
N ARG A 109 -3.18 14.19 -6.09
CA ARG A 109 -3.14 15.36 -6.98
C ARG A 109 -1.81 16.09 -6.95
N TRP A 110 -1.00 15.88 -5.91
CA TRP A 110 0.22 16.65 -5.70
C TRP A 110 1.39 15.84 -5.16
N ALA A 111 1.15 14.81 -4.36
CA ALA A 111 2.20 14.00 -3.76
C ALA A 111 3.15 13.33 -4.78
N PRO A 112 2.70 12.84 -5.96
CA PRO A 112 3.61 12.23 -6.95
C PRO A 112 4.77 13.14 -7.41
N ARG A 113 4.62 14.47 -7.27
CA ARG A 113 5.66 15.43 -7.68
C ARG A 113 6.76 15.62 -6.62
N ILE A 114 6.54 15.19 -5.39
CA ILE A 114 7.40 15.52 -4.25
C ILE A 114 7.69 14.34 -3.32
N ALA A 115 7.06 13.19 -3.52
CA ALA A 115 7.17 12.04 -2.65
C ALA A 115 7.11 10.70 -3.40
N GLN A 116 7.70 9.68 -2.79
CA GLN A 116 7.72 8.32 -3.31
C GLN A 116 6.50 7.51 -2.87
N SER A 117 5.82 7.92 -1.80
CA SER A 117 4.50 7.38 -1.48
C SER A 117 3.65 8.37 -0.66
N TRP A 118 2.33 8.17 -0.65
CA TRP A 118 1.41 8.97 0.16
C TRP A 118 0.25 8.14 0.70
N ARG A 119 -0.07 8.38 1.98
CA ARG A 119 -1.22 7.77 2.64
C ARG A 119 -2.51 8.11 1.91
N THR A 120 -3.37 7.12 1.69
CA THR A 120 -4.67 7.29 1.00
C THR A 120 -5.85 7.39 1.96
N ASP A 121 -5.68 6.99 3.22
CA ASP A 121 -6.68 7.07 4.30
C ASP A 121 -5.97 7.09 5.69
N THR A 122 -6.78 7.16 6.75
CA THR A 122 -6.47 6.89 8.17
C THR A 122 -5.79 5.54 8.40
N ASP A 123 -5.24 5.39 9.61
CA ASP A 123 -4.50 4.18 9.99
C ASP A 123 -5.42 2.95 9.92
N ILE A 124 -4.86 1.80 9.51
CA ILE A 124 -5.63 0.54 9.48
C ILE A 124 -6.02 0.06 10.89
N GLY A 125 -5.31 0.52 11.91
CA GLY A 125 -5.58 0.20 13.31
C GLY A 125 -4.33 0.34 14.16
N PHE A 126 -4.46 -0.11 15.41
CA PHE A 126 -3.36 -0.11 16.38
C PHE A 126 -2.89 -1.54 16.68
N THR A 127 -1.74 -1.65 17.36
CA THR A 127 -1.22 -2.95 17.79
C THR A 127 -2.28 -3.74 18.58
N ARG A 128 -2.59 -4.96 18.13
CA ARG A 128 -3.62 -5.86 18.68
C ARG A 128 -5.08 -5.43 18.45
N ASP A 129 -5.32 -4.40 17.65
CA ASP A 129 -6.66 -3.88 17.31
C ASP A 129 -6.79 -3.53 15.81
N VAL A 130 -6.04 -4.23 14.95
CA VAL A 130 -6.26 -4.17 13.51
C VAL A 130 -7.46 -5.03 13.15
N GLN A 131 -8.47 -4.44 12.52
CA GLN A 131 -9.68 -5.11 12.06
C GLN A 131 -9.71 -5.17 10.54
N PHE A 132 -10.13 -6.30 9.97
CA PHE A 132 -10.13 -6.49 8.52
C PHE A 132 -11.02 -5.49 7.77
N ILE A 133 -12.09 -5.01 8.41
CA ILE A 133 -12.94 -3.95 7.82
C ILE A 133 -12.16 -2.64 7.54
N ASN A 134 -11.17 -2.30 8.37
CA ASN A 134 -10.32 -1.13 8.14
C ASN A 134 -9.31 -1.39 7.01
N VAL A 135 -8.84 -2.63 6.87
CA VAL A 135 -8.03 -3.04 5.71
C VAL A 135 -8.83 -2.90 4.41
N LEU A 136 -10.09 -3.36 4.40
CA LEU A 136 -10.99 -3.21 3.25
C LEU A 136 -11.31 -1.74 2.96
N ARG A 137 -11.50 -0.90 3.99
CA ARG A 137 -11.66 0.56 3.83
C ARG A 137 -10.44 1.18 3.13
N ASN A 138 -9.24 0.87 3.61
CA ASN A 138 -8.01 1.41 3.01
C ASN A 138 -7.79 0.87 1.59
N LEU A 139 -8.11 -0.41 1.34
CA LEU A 139 -8.11 -0.99 -0.01
C LEU A 139 -8.98 -0.18 -0.98
N ASP A 140 -10.20 0.18 -0.57
CA ASP A 140 -11.15 0.91 -1.41
C ASP A 140 -10.68 2.34 -1.70
N HIS A 141 -10.15 3.04 -0.70
CA HIS A 141 -9.64 4.41 -0.89
C HIS A 141 -8.35 4.45 -1.72
N ASP A 142 -7.49 3.46 -1.58
CA ASP A 142 -6.28 3.35 -2.39
C ASP A 142 -6.58 3.06 -3.85
N ALA A 143 -7.55 2.17 -4.10
CA ALA A 143 -8.02 1.82 -5.42
C ALA A 143 -8.83 2.93 -6.12
N ALA A 144 -9.12 4.04 -5.45
CA ALA A 144 -9.89 5.13 -6.04
C ALA A 144 -9.12 5.87 -7.15
N GLN A 145 -7.77 5.86 -7.13
CA GLN A 145 -6.92 6.59 -8.09
C GLN A 145 -5.72 5.74 -8.55
N PRO A 146 -5.97 4.62 -9.26
CA PRO A 146 -4.92 3.65 -9.59
C PRO A 146 -3.89 4.20 -10.57
N THR A 147 -4.24 5.20 -11.38
CA THR A 147 -3.33 5.85 -12.33
C THR A 147 -2.39 6.87 -11.69
N ALA A 148 -2.58 7.19 -10.40
CA ALA A 148 -1.65 8.05 -9.67
C ALA A 148 -0.42 7.28 -9.17
N ALA A 149 -0.53 5.95 -9.02
CA ALA A 149 0.59 5.08 -8.69
C ALA A 149 1.37 4.69 -9.95
N GLY A 150 2.68 4.51 -9.80
CA GLY A 150 3.58 4.11 -10.88
C GLY A 150 5.04 4.12 -10.44
N PRO A 151 5.97 3.70 -11.31
CA PRO A 151 7.39 3.65 -10.98
C PRO A 151 7.91 4.96 -10.37
N GLY A 152 8.27 4.90 -9.08
CA GLY A 152 8.83 6.01 -8.32
C GLY A 152 7.85 6.77 -7.41
N HIS A 153 6.54 6.47 -7.47
CA HIS A 153 5.53 7.13 -6.67
C HIS A 153 4.29 6.23 -6.45
N TRP A 154 3.94 5.93 -5.20
CA TRP A 154 2.96 4.88 -4.87
C TRP A 154 1.85 5.37 -3.95
N ASN A 155 0.62 4.93 -4.21
CA ASN A 155 -0.44 5.02 -3.21
C ASN A 155 -0.07 4.15 -2.00
N ASP A 156 -0.26 4.66 -0.79
CA ASP A 156 0.08 3.98 0.47
C ASP A 156 -1.19 3.72 1.29
N PRO A 157 -1.70 2.49 1.29
CA PRO A 157 -2.88 2.12 2.06
C PRO A 157 -2.54 1.74 3.51
N ASP A 158 -1.36 2.14 4.02
CA ASP A 158 -0.82 1.86 5.35
C ASP A 158 -0.19 0.46 5.49
N TYR A 159 0.38 0.19 6.67
CA TYR A 159 1.27 -0.96 6.89
C TYR A 159 0.55 -2.32 6.84
N LEU A 160 1.31 -3.38 6.60
CA LEU A 160 0.87 -4.76 6.80
C LEU A 160 0.73 -5.05 8.30
N GLY A 161 -0.37 -5.67 8.71
CA GLY A 161 -0.70 -5.93 10.12
C GLY A 161 -0.93 -7.40 10.52
N PRO A 162 -0.16 -8.39 10.01
CA PRO A 162 -0.31 -9.77 10.48
C PRO A 162 -0.05 -9.88 11.98
N GLU A 163 -0.80 -10.71 12.70
CA GLU A 163 -0.68 -10.89 14.16
C GLU A 163 -0.96 -9.61 14.99
N LEU A 164 -1.60 -8.58 14.40
CA LEU A 164 -2.00 -7.36 15.08
C LEU A 164 -3.51 -7.25 15.35
N GLY A 165 -4.26 -8.34 15.26
CA GLY A 165 -5.72 -8.37 15.51
C GLY A 165 -6.54 -9.12 14.47
N MET A 166 -5.92 -9.44 13.33
CA MET A 166 -6.51 -10.21 12.24
C MET A 166 -6.14 -11.70 12.32
N THR A 167 -6.97 -12.54 11.72
CA THR A 167 -6.68 -13.95 11.44
C THR A 167 -5.60 -14.11 10.36
N SER A 168 -5.00 -15.30 10.24
CA SER A 168 -4.04 -15.60 9.17
C SER A 168 -4.64 -15.42 7.77
N SER A 169 -5.92 -15.76 7.57
CA SER A 169 -6.61 -15.60 6.27
C SER A 169 -6.74 -14.13 5.89
N GLU A 170 -7.18 -13.29 6.83
CA GLU A 170 -7.30 -11.84 6.63
C GLU A 170 -5.94 -11.18 6.37
N ALA A 171 -4.90 -11.61 7.08
CA ALA A 171 -3.53 -11.14 6.84
C ALA A 171 -3.01 -11.56 5.45
N GLN A 172 -3.28 -12.80 5.03
CA GLN A 172 -2.96 -13.27 3.68
C GLN A 172 -3.72 -12.47 2.61
N ALA A 173 -4.98 -12.12 2.90
CA ALA A 173 -5.80 -11.26 2.06
C ALA A 173 -5.20 -9.86 1.95
N GLN A 174 -4.82 -9.23 3.08
CA GLN A 174 -4.15 -7.94 3.07
C GLN A 174 -2.88 -7.97 2.22
N PHE A 175 -1.99 -8.94 2.44
CA PHE A 175 -0.72 -9.02 1.72
C PHE A 175 -0.92 -9.20 0.20
N SER A 176 -1.87 -10.05 -0.19
CA SER A 176 -2.23 -10.24 -1.60
C SER A 176 -2.79 -8.96 -2.23
N MET A 177 -3.67 -8.26 -1.50
CA MET A 177 -4.29 -7.05 -2.03
C MET A 177 -3.30 -5.88 -2.09
N TRP A 178 -2.37 -5.73 -1.15
CA TRP A 178 -1.32 -4.71 -1.26
C TRP A 178 -0.40 -4.99 -2.45
N ALA A 179 -0.08 -6.25 -2.71
CA ALA A 179 0.68 -6.64 -3.90
C ALA A 179 -0.09 -6.33 -5.21
N ILE A 180 -1.40 -6.54 -5.24
CA ILE A 180 -2.26 -6.14 -6.35
C ILE A 180 -2.24 -4.61 -6.53
N LEU A 181 -2.26 -3.84 -5.44
CA LEU A 181 -2.24 -2.38 -5.49
C LEU A 181 -0.87 -1.79 -5.90
N ALA A 182 0.20 -2.59 -5.87
CA ALA A 182 1.59 -2.08 -5.93
C ALA A 182 1.90 -1.11 -4.78
N ALA A 183 1.37 -1.42 -3.59
CA ALA A 183 1.53 -0.63 -2.38
C ALA A 183 2.89 -0.87 -1.70
N PRO A 184 3.43 0.08 -0.93
CA PRO A 184 4.56 -0.19 -0.06
C PRO A 184 4.28 -1.35 0.91
N LEU A 185 5.08 -2.42 0.82
CA LEU A 185 4.99 -3.57 1.73
C LEU A 185 5.80 -3.33 3.01
N ILE A 186 5.28 -2.47 3.90
CA ILE A 186 5.91 -2.13 5.18
C ILE A 186 5.29 -2.97 6.29
N LEU A 187 6.10 -3.75 7.01
CA LEU A 187 5.64 -4.58 8.13
C LEU A 187 5.40 -3.72 9.39
N GLY A 188 4.19 -3.77 9.94
CA GLY A 188 3.83 -3.15 11.22
C GLY A 188 4.03 -4.04 12.45
N SER A 189 4.17 -5.35 12.26
CA SER A 189 4.31 -6.36 13.33
C SER A 189 5.73 -6.42 13.89
N ASP A 190 5.90 -6.94 15.11
CA ASP A 190 7.22 -7.16 15.70
C ASP A 190 7.93 -8.34 15.00
N PRO A 191 8.99 -8.11 14.19
CA PRO A 191 9.63 -9.18 13.43
C PRO A 191 10.33 -10.22 14.32
N ARG A 192 10.54 -9.94 15.62
CA ARG A 192 11.17 -10.87 16.58
C ARG A 192 10.19 -11.91 17.12
N ALA A 193 8.89 -11.65 16.99
CA ALA A 193 7.82 -12.43 17.60
C ALA A 193 6.93 -13.15 16.59
N LEU A 194 7.17 -12.96 15.29
CA LEU A 194 6.37 -13.58 14.23
C LEU A 194 6.39 -15.10 14.32
N SER A 195 5.22 -15.71 14.14
CA SER A 195 5.12 -17.16 13.93
C SER A 195 5.80 -17.60 12.63
N ALA A 196 6.21 -18.87 12.57
CA ALA A 196 6.77 -19.46 11.35
C ALA A 196 5.77 -19.43 10.18
N GLU A 197 4.47 -19.53 10.46
CA GLU A 197 3.39 -19.40 9.47
C GLU A 197 3.39 -18.00 8.85
N THR A 198 3.40 -16.95 9.68
CA THR A 198 3.44 -15.56 9.20
C THR A 198 4.73 -15.23 8.46
N ILE A 199 5.88 -15.74 8.91
CA ILE A 199 7.14 -15.60 8.17
C ILE A 199 7.01 -16.25 6.78
N GLY A 200 6.49 -17.48 6.70
CA GLY A 200 6.26 -18.16 5.43
C GLY A 200 5.32 -17.39 4.48
N MET A 201 4.29 -16.75 5.04
CA MET A 201 3.39 -15.87 4.29
C MET A 201 4.13 -14.64 3.73
N LEU A 202 4.86 -13.92 4.59
CA LEU A 202 5.60 -12.70 4.21
C LEU A 202 6.77 -12.98 3.25
N GLU A 203 7.36 -14.18 3.30
CA GLU A 203 8.45 -14.59 2.41
C GLU A 203 7.96 -15.15 1.05
N ASN A 204 6.66 -15.17 0.79
CA ASN A 204 6.12 -15.69 -0.46
C ASN A 204 6.58 -14.85 -1.67
N ARG A 205 7.67 -15.31 -2.31
CA ARG A 205 8.31 -14.65 -3.45
C ARG A 205 7.39 -14.47 -4.64
N GLN A 206 6.35 -15.28 -4.78
CA GLN A 206 5.43 -15.18 -5.90
C GLN A 206 4.49 -13.99 -5.75
N VAL A 207 4.02 -13.75 -4.52
CA VAL A 207 3.18 -12.58 -4.19
C VAL A 207 4.02 -11.30 -4.21
N ILE A 208 5.24 -11.34 -3.67
CA ILE A 208 6.20 -10.23 -3.77
C ILE A 208 6.50 -9.92 -5.24
N ALA A 209 6.63 -10.92 -6.12
CA ALA A 209 6.86 -10.68 -7.54
C ALA A 209 5.66 -10.06 -8.26
N VAL A 210 4.43 -10.21 -7.73
CA VAL A 210 3.27 -9.44 -8.21
C VAL A 210 3.45 -7.98 -7.82
N ASP A 211 3.74 -7.71 -6.55
CA ASP A 211 3.97 -6.35 -6.04
C ASP A 211 5.06 -5.61 -6.82
N GLN A 212 6.23 -6.26 -6.94
CA GLN A 212 7.45 -5.74 -7.55
C GLN A 212 7.49 -5.88 -9.08
N ASP A 213 6.35 -6.13 -9.75
CA ASP A 213 6.32 -6.22 -11.21
C ASP A 213 6.81 -4.91 -11.86
N PRO A 214 7.72 -4.96 -12.84
CA PRO A 214 8.39 -3.77 -13.36
C PRO A 214 7.48 -2.85 -14.18
N LEU A 215 6.27 -3.28 -14.55
CA LEU A 215 5.28 -2.36 -15.12
C LEU A 215 4.85 -1.30 -14.08
N GLY A 216 4.92 -1.64 -12.78
CA GLY A 216 4.52 -0.75 -11.71
C GLY A 216 3.06 -0.30 -11.78
N LEU A 217 2.20 -1.08 -12.44
CA LEU A 217 0.78 -0.74 -12.59
C LEU A 217 0.01 -1.23 -11.38
N GLN A 218 -0.78 -0.36 -10.77
CA GLN A 218 -1.76 -0.73 -9.75
C GLN A 218 -2.91 -1.54 -10.38
N GLY A 219 -3.30 -2.63 -9.73
CA GLY A 219 -4.45 -3.43 -10.13
C GLY A 219 -5.78 -2.75 -9.82
N THR A 220 -6.81 -3.14 -10.56
CA THR A 220 -8.16 -2.55 -10.46
C THR A 220 -9.23 -3.63 -10.32
N VAL A 221 -10.35 -3.28 -9.71
CA VAL A 221 -11.57 -4.11 -9.74
C VAL A 221 -12.05 -4.21 -11.19
N VAL A 222 -12.29 -5.43 -11.67
CA VAL A 222 -12.84 -5.71 -13.01
C VAL A 222 -14.24 -6.31 -12.96
N ASP A 223 -14.66 -6.84 -11.80
CA ASP A 223 -16.01 -7.34 -11.59
C ASP A 223 -16.38 -7.38 -10.10
N GLN A 224 -17.69 -7.34 -9.80
CA GLN A 224 -18.23 -7.46 -8.43
C GLN A 224 -19.43 -8.40 -8.39
N GLN A 225 -19.38 -9.39 -7.48
CA GLN A 225 -20.32 -10.50 -7.38
C GLN A 225 -20.81 -10.65 -5.94
N GLY A 226 -21.81 -9.85 -5.55
CA GLY A 226 -22.24 -9.76 -4.16
C GLY A 226 -21.13 -9.22 -3.27
N SER A 227 -20.69 -10.00 -2.27
CA SER A 227 -19.52 -9.68 -1.43
C SER A 227 -18.18 -10.03 -2.09
N GLY A 228 -18.19 -10.70 -3.24
CA GLY A 228 -17.00 -11.04 -4.01
C GLY A 228 -16.54 -9.92 -4.93
N GLN A 229 -15.24 -9.78 -5.13
CA GLN A 229 -14.63 -8.91 -6.12
C GLN A 229 -13.59 -9.67 -6.95
N VAL A 230 -13.53 -9.34 -8.23
CA VAL A 230 -12.45 -9.77 -9.12
C VAL A 230 -11.54 -8.56 -9.34
N TRP A 231 -10.27 -8.72 -9.03
CA TRP A 231 -9.24 -7.72 -9.30
C TRP A 231 -8.28 -8.24 -10.35
N SER A 232 -7.78 -7.35 -11.20
CA SER A 232 -6.72 -7.67 -12.16
C SER A 232 -5.60 -6.64 -12.12
N LYS A 233 -4.36 -7.12 -12.07
CA LYS A 233 -3.13 -6.35 -12.23
C LYS A 233 -2.39 -6.85 -13.48
N PRO A 234 -2.29 -6.07 -14.56
CA PRO A 234 -1.44 -6.42 -15.69
C PRO A 234 0.02 -6.58 -15.24
N LEU A 235 0.68 -7.63 -15.71
CA LEU A 235 2.07 -7.94 -15.38
C LEU A 235 2.96 -7.89 -16.62
N ALA A 236 4.24 -7.66 -16.41
CA ALA A 236 5.24 -7.70 -17.46
C ALA A 236 5.18 -9.04 -18.23
N GLY A 237 5.33 -8.97 -19.56
CA GLY A 237 5.26 -10.13 -20.43
C GLY A 237 3.83 -10.56 -20.82
N GLY A 238 2.80 -9.77 -20.50
CA GLY A 238 1.41 -9.99 -20.93
C GLY A 238 0.64 -11.01 -20.09
N ALA A 239 1.14 -11.33 -18.91
CA ALA A 239 0.38 -12.03 -17.88
C ALA A 239 -0.48 -11.03 -17.08
N ALA A 240 -1.37 -11.54 -16.23
CA ALA A 240 -2.07 -10.76 -15.22
C ALA A 240 -2.02 -11.49 -13.87
N ALA A 241 -1.95 -10.74 -12.78
CA ALA A 241 -2.35 -11.25 -11.47
C ALA A 241 -3.85 -11.05 -11.31
N VAL A 242 -4.58 -12.12 -10.99
CA VAL A 242 -6.03 -12.11 -10.81
C VAL A 242 -6.33 -12.49 -9.37
N ALA A 243 -6.94 -11.58 -8.61
CA ALA A 243 -7.34 -11.83 -7.23
C ALA A 243 -8.86 -11.97 -7.15
N LEU A 244 -9.31 -13.07 -6.56
CA LEU A 244 -10.70 -13.35 -6.24
C LEU A 244 -10.88 -13.09 -4.74
N LEU A 245 -11.33 -11.89 -4.39
CA LEU A 245 -11.45 -11.41 -3.01
C LEU A 245 -12.88 -11.63 -2.52
N ASN A 246 -13.05 -12.36 -1.43
CA ASN A 246 -14.33 -12.43 -0.72
C ASN A 246 -14.30 -11.50 0.49
N ARG A 247 -15.19 -10.51 0.48
CA ARG A 247 -15.35 -9.49 1.53
C ARG A 247 -16.52 -9.80 2.47
N GLY A 248 -17.08 -11.00 2.36
CA GLY A 248 -18.25 -11.44 3.11
C GLY A 248 -17.89 -12.50 4.14
N SER A 249 -18.85 -12.78 5.01
CA SER A 249 -18.72 -13.71 6.13
C SER A 249 -19.05 -15.17 5.80
N VAL A 250 -19.33 -15.49 4.53
CA VAL A 250 -19.65 -16.84 4.05
C VAL A 250 -18.83 -17.21 2.81
N PRO A 251 -18.48 -18.49 2.60
CA PRO A 251 -17.80 -18.92 1.39
C PRO A 251 -18.58 -18.54 0.12
N LEU A 252 -17.86 -18.10 -0.92
CA LEU A 252 -18.45 -17.66 -2.18
C LEU A 252 -17.63 -18.17 -3.36
N THR A 253 -18.28 -18.77 -4.35
CA THR A 253 -17.63 -19.04 -5.64
C THR A 253 -17.57 -17.75 -6.43
N ILE A 254 -16.34 -17.30 -6.75
CA ILE A 254 -16.10 -16.11 -7.56
C ILE A 254 -15.52 -16.58 -8.89
N THR A 255 -16.08 -16.10 -10.00
CA THR A 255 -15.69 -16.54 -11.35
C THR A 255 -15.42 -15.35 -12.24
N THR A 256 -14.40 -15.45 -13.10
CA THR A 256 -14.14 -14.48 -14.16
C THR A 256 -13.62 -15.18 -15.41
N THR A 257 -13.36 -14.41 -16.46
CA THR A 257 -12.71 -14.89 -17.67
C THR A 257 -11.38 -14.18 -17.88
N ALA A 258 -10.44 -14.82 -18.59
CA ALA A 258 -9.18 -14.21 -18.97
C ALA A 258 -9.38 -12.89 -19.74
N GLY A 259 -10.42 -12.80 -20.57
CA GLY A 259 -10.79 -11.56 -21.28
C GLY A 259 -11.24 -10.45 -20.33
N GLN A 260 -12.12 -10.74 -19.37
CA GLN A 260 -12.53 -9.76 -18.35
C GLN A 260 -11.37 -9.33 -17.45
N ALA A 261 -10.44 -10.24 -17.15
CA ALA A 261 -9.20 -9.94 -16.45
C ALA A 261 -8.18 -9.16 -17.31
N GLY A 262 -8.52 -8.77 -18.55
CA GLY A 262 -7.69 -7.92 -19.39
C GLY A 262 -6.56 -8.64 -20.13
N LEU A 263 -6.56 -9.98 -20.17
CA LEU A 263 -5.58 -10.72 -20.96
C LEU A 263 -5.95 -10.74 -22.44
N ARG A 264 -4.92 -10.75 -23.30
CA ARG A 264 -5.09 -10.97 -24.74
C ARG A 264 -5.75 -12.33 -25.00
N SER A 265 -6.50 -12.41 -26.10
CA SER A 265 -7.07 -13.69 -26.56
C SER A 265 -5.98 -14.73 -26.83
N ALA A 266 -6.21 -15.94 -26.35
CA ALA A 266 -5.43 -17.15 -26.57
C ALA A 266 -6.34 -18.37 -26.46
N ALA A 267 -5.97 -19.47 -27.13
CA ALA A 267 -6.71 -20.73 -27.03
C ALA A 267 -6.63 -21.37 -25.63
N LYS A 268 -5.56 -21.06 -24.89
CA LYS A 268 -5.26 -21.64 -23.58
C LYS A 268 -4.49 -20.66 -22.71
N TYR A 269 -4.74 -20.72 -21.42
CA TYR A 269 -4.07 -19.93 -20.40
C TYR A 269 -3.52 -20.84 -19.32
N LYS A 270 -2.30 -20.57 -18.87
CA LYS A 270 -1.72 -21.16 -17.65
C LYS A 270 -2.24 -20.39 -16.45
N VAL A 271 -2.74 -21.11 -15.45
CA VAL A 271 -3.19 -20.55 -14.17
C VAL A 271 -2.28 -21.10 -13.08
N HIS A 272 -1.69 -20.20 -12.31
CA HIS A 272 -0.79 -20.55 -11.20
C HIS A 272 -1.31 -19.92 -9.93
N ASP A 273 -1.72 -20.74 -8.98
CA ASP A 273 -2.09 -20.30 -7.63
C ASP A 273 -0.81 -19.89 -6.89
N LEU A 274 -0.75 -18.63 -6.48
CA LEU A 274 0.46 -18.05 -5.88
C LEU A 274 0.63 -18.41 -4.40
N TRP A 275 -0.40 -18.98 -3.77
CA TRP A 275 -0.37 -19.43 -2.39
C TRP A 275 -0.13 -20.94 -2.30
N SER A 276 -0.92 -21.73 -3.02
CA SER A 276 -0.76 -23.20 -3.00
C SER A 276 0.36 -23.71 -3.92
N GLY A 277 0.80 -22.89 -4.88
CA GLY A 277 1.75 -23.30 -5.93
C GLY A 277 1.13 -24.22 -6.98
N ALA A 278 -0.17 -24.52 -6.89
CA ALA A 278 -0.88 -25.36 -7.83
C ALA A 278 -0.88 -24.72 -9.24
N ARG A 279 -0.66 -25.54 -10.26
CA ARG A 279 -0.65 -25.12 -11.66
C ARG A 279 -1.70 -25.89 -12.43
N SER A 280 -2.46 -25.16 -13.24
CA SER A 280 -3.48 -25.72 -14.11
C SER A 280 -3.54 -24.94 -15.41
N SER A 281 -4.49 -25.31 -16.27
CA SER A 281 -4.74 -24.60 -17.52
C SER A 281 -6.22 -24.53 -17.81
N THR A 282 -6.64 -23.46 -18.46
CA THR A 282 -8.03 -23.18 -18.82
C THR A 282 -8.14 -22.68 -20.26
N SER A 283 -9.29 -22.83 -20.89
CA SER A 283 -9.64 -22.16 -22.15
C SER A 283 -10.04 -20.69 -21.95
N GLY A 284 -10.24 -20.26 -20.71
CA GLY A 284 -10.51 -18.86 -20.39
C GLY A 284 -11.20 -18.62 -19.05
N GLU A 285 -11.94 -19.60 -18.51
CA GLU A 285 -12.60 -19.46 -17.21
C GLU A 285 -11.59 -19.56 -16.05
N ILE A 286 -11.71 -18.67 -15.07
CA ILE A 286 -10.94 -18.63 -13.83
C ILE A 286 -11.96 -18.59 -12.69
N SER A 287 -11.98 -19.60 -11.83
CA SER A 287 -12.97 -19.71 -10.75
C SER A 287 -12.37 -20.36 -9.52
N ALA A 288 -12.83 -19.94 -8.34
CA ALA A 288 -12.49 -20.58 -7.07
C ALA A 288 -13.62 -20.41 -6.05
N LEU A 289 -13.79 -21.40 -5.17
CA LEU A 289 -14.53 -21.22 -3.92
C LEU A 289 -13.63 -20.48 -2.92
N VAL A 290 -13.97 -19.23 -2.60
CA VAL A 290 -13.18 -18.36 -1.73
C VAL A 290 -13.80 -18.35 -0.33
N PRO A 291 -13.05 -18.71 0.73
CA PRO A 291 -13.52 -18.61 2.11
C PRO A 291 -13.95 -17.18 2.50
N PRO A 292 -14.66 -17.00 3.64
CA PRO A 292 -14.93 -15.68 4.19
C PRO A 292 -13.63 -14.89 4.40
N ASP A 293 -13.69 -13.56 4.21
CA ASP A 293 -12.60 -12.64 4.54
C ASP A 293 -11.23 -13.13 4.04
N SER A 294 -11.21 -13.52 2.76
CA SER A 294 -10.13 -14.29 2.15
C SER A 294 -9.95 -13.92 0.68
N VAL A 295 -8.83 -14.36 0.11
CA VAL A 295 -8.51 -14.15 -1.29
C VAL A 295 -7.87 -15.41 -1.88
N VAL A 296 -8.20 -15.67 -3.13
CA VAL A 296 -7.40 -16.56 -3.99
C VAL A 296 -6.67 -15.70 -5.02
N LEU A 297 -5.35 -15.86 -5.11
CA LEU A 297 -4.50 -15.06 -5.99
C LEU A 297 -3.84 -15.93 -7.04
N TYR A 298 -4.11 -15.63 -8.31
CA TYR A 298 -3.55 -16.34 -9.45
C TYR A 298 -2.61 -15.46 -10.26
N ARG A 299 -1.55 -16.04 -10.83
CA ARG A 299 -0.93 -15.53 -12.05
C ARG A 299 -1.51 -16.27 -13.24
N VAL A 300 -2.10 -15.52 -14.17
CA VAL A 300 -2.67 -16.05 -15.41
C VAL A 300 -1.79 -15.61 -16.57
N THR A 301 -1.38 -16.55 -17.42
CA THR A 301 -0.50 -16.27 -18.56
C THR A 301 -1.09 -16.86 -19.84
N PRO A 302 -1.26 -16.07 -20.91
CA PRO A 302 -1.75 -16.60 -22.18
C PRO A 302 -0.65 -17.44 -22.83
N GLU A 303 -0.97 -18.67 -23.21
CA GLU A 303 -0.01 -19.49 -23.95
C GLU A 303 0.27 -18.84 -25.32
N ARG A 304 1.52 -18.94 -25.79
CA ARG A 304 1.82 -18.61 -27.19
C ARG A 304 1.37 -19.80 -28.02
N GLY A 305 0.50 -19.53 -28.99
CA GLY A 305 0.17 -20.49 -30.04
C GLY A 305 1.34 -20.69 -30.99
#